data_AF-A0A812QQM2-F1
#
_entry.id   AF-A0A812QQM2-F1
#
_cell.length_a   1.000
_cell.length_b   1.000
_cell.length_c   1.000
_cell.angle_alpha   90.00
_cell.angle_beta   90.00
_cell.angle_gamma   90.00
#
_symmetry.space_group_name_H-M   'P 1'
#
loop_
_entity.id
_entity.type
_entity.pdbx_description
1 polymer ?
#
loop_
_entity_poly.entity_id
_entity_poly.type
_entity_poly.pdbx_seq_one_letter_code
_entity_poly.pdbx_strand_id
1 'polypeptide(L)'
;MLASSLEEWQKEKKRGVWLHLSIDASSLIPIATKEFGFEFHHAEPDHVMMTKWLPTDAPNTLPANASHTIGVGAVVTNSEGQVLLVRERSGPAGRSGVWKIPTGMVDAGEDLHDAAVREVKE
;
A
#
# COMPACT_ATOMS: atom_id res chain seq x y z
N MET A 1 -30.17 -4.79 -4.83
CA MET A 1 -29.16 -5.58 -5.57
C MET A 1 -28.17 -4.62 -6.22
N LEU A 2 -26.90 -5.00 -6.37
CA LEU A 2 -25.82 -4.10 -6.85
C LEU A 2 -26.16 -3.41 -8.18
N ALA A 3 -26.81 -4.10 -9.11
CA ALA A 3 -27.29 -3.54 -10.38
C ALA A 3 -28.18 -2.30 -10.18
N SER A 4 -29.22 -2.42 -9.33
CA SER A 4 -30.15 -1.32 -9.03
C SER A 4 -29.44 -0.14 -8.38
N SER A 5 -28.49 -0.41 -7.49
CA SER A 5 -27.71 0.64 -6.82
C SER A 5 -26.81 1.40 -7.81
N LEU A 6 -26.18 0.71 -8.76
CA LEU A 6 -25.36 1.36 -9.80
C LEU A 6 -26.21 2.28 -10.70
N GLU A 7 -27.40 1.84 -11.11
CA GLU A 7 -28.32 2.67 -11.89
C GLU A 7 -28.79 3.92 -11.11
N GLU A 8 -29.10 3.76 -9.83
CA GLU A 8 -29.49 4.85 -8.95
C GLU A 8 -28.35 5.86 -8.77
N TRP A 9 -27.15 5.40 -8.45
CA TRP A 9 -25.97 6.26 -8.29
C TRP A 9 -25.58 6.98 -9.58
N GLN A 10 -25.81 6.36 -10.74
CA GLN A 10 -25.61 7.02 -12.02
C GLN A 10 -26.62 8.15 -12.24
N LYS A 11 -27.91 7.95 -11.89
CA LYS A 11 -28.94 9.01 -11.93
C LYS A 11 -28.61 10.15 -10.96
N GLU A 12 -28.06 9.83 -9.80
CA GLU A 12 -27.57 10.80 -8.81
C GLU A 12 -26.25 11.49 -9.20
N LYS A 13 -25.67 11.16 -10.37
CA LYS A 13 -24.39 11.70 -10.85
C LYS A 13 -23.22 11.43 -9.90
N LYS A 14 -23.26 10.32 -9.15
CA LYS A 14 -22.07 9.80 -8.46
C LYS A 14 -21.03 9.40 -9.52
N ARG A 15 -19.75 9.55 -9.20
CA ARG A 15 -18.67 9.30 -10.16
C ARG A 15 -17.88 8.04 -9.85
N GLY A 16 -17.41 7.89 -8.61
CA GLY A 16 -16.65 6.72 -8.17
C GLY A 16 -17.44 5.91 -7.15
N VAL A 17 -17.50 4.61 -7.36
CA VAL A 17 -18.08 3.65 -6.41
C VAL A 17 -16.95 2.83 -5.81
N TRP A 18 -16.95 2.71 -4.50
CA TRP A 18 -16.00 1.89 -3.73
C TRP A 18 -16.75 0.70 -3.16
N LEU A 19 -16.18 -0.50 -3.36
CA LEU A 19 -16.73 -1.76 -2.86
C LEU A 19 -15.68 -2.40 -1.95
N HIS A 20 -15.98 -2.36 -0.66
CA HIS A 20 -15.22 -3.07 0.36
C HIS A 20 -15.75 -4.50 0.49
N LEU A 21 -14.90 -5.48 0.22
CA LEU A 21 -15.30 -6.89 0.18
C LEU A 21 -14.38 -7.71 1.08
N SER A 22 -14.93 -8.18 2.20
CA SER A 22 -14.22 -9.04 3.16
C SER A 22 -13.83 -10.38 2.52
N ILE A 23 -12.73 -10.98 3.00
CA ILE A 23 -12.22 -12.28 2.57
C ILE A 23 -13.28 -13.39 2.61
N ASP A 24 -14.20 -13.36 3.56
CA ASP A 24 -15.31 -14.31 3.68
C ASP A 24 -16.30 -14.23 2.50
N ALA A 25 -16.38 -13.05 1.87
CA ALA A 25 -17.22 -12.79 0.71
C ALA A 25 -16.43 -12.89 -0.61
N SER A 26 -15.21 -13.44 -0.60
CA SER A 26 -14.32 -13.53 -1.77
C SER A 26 -14.95 -14.21 -3.00
N SER A 27 -15.94 -15.07 -2.80
CA SER A 27 -16.74 -15.69 -3.87
C SER A 27 -17.50 -14.68 -4.73
N LEU A 28 -17.71 -13.44 -4.26
CA LEU A 28 -18.36 -12.36 -5.00
C LEU A 28 -17.39 -11.55 -5.87
N ILE A 29 -16.07 -11.73 -5.73
CA ILE A 29 -15.06 -11.01 -6.52
C ILE A 29 -15.24 -11.22 -8.04
N PRO A 30 -15.45 -12.46 -8.54
CA PRO A 30 -15.69 -12.67 -9.97
C PRO A 30 -16.95 -11.96 -10.47
N ILE A 31 -17.99 -11.86 -9.65
CA ILE A 31 -19.23 -11.16 -9.99
C ILE A 31 -18.96 -9.66 -10.08
N ALA A 32 -18.34 -9.06 -9.05
CA ALA A 32 -18.00 -7.64 -9.03
C ALA A 32 -17.09 -7.24 -10.20
N THR A 33 -16.08 -8.04 -10.52
CA THR A 33 -15.16 -7.79 -11.64
C THR A 33 -15.79 -8.05 -13.00
N LYS A 34 -16.24 -9.28 -13.28
CA LYS A 34 -16.64 -9.71 -14.63
C LYS A 34 -18.02 -9.21 -15.04
N GLU A 35 -18.97 -9.16 -14.10
CA GLU A 35 -20.35 -8.75 -14.42
C GLU A 35 -20.55 -7.25 -14.24
N PHE A 36 -19.97 -6.68 -13.19
CA PHE A 36 -20.18 -5.27 -12.85
C PHE A 36 -19.01 -4.35 -13.18
N GLY A 37 -17.87 -4.87 -13.66
CA GLY A 37 -16.73 -4.07 -14.12
C GLY A 37 -16.09 -3.23 -13.02
N PHE A 38 -16.00 -3.76 -11.79
CA PHE A 38 -15.14 -3.22 -10.76
C PHE A 38 -13.69 -3.68 -10.99
N GLU A 39 -12.75 -2.81 -10.65
CA GLU A 39 -11.31 -3.07 -10.71
C GLU A 39 -10.73 -3.10 -9.29
N PHE A 40 -9.66 -3.87 -9.08
CA PHE A 40 -8.95 -3.84 -7.80
C PHE A 40 -8.23 -2.51 -7.59
N HIS A 41 -8.34 -1.96 -6.39
CA HIS A 41 -7.60 -0.77 -5.99
C HIS A 41 -6.49 -1.14 -4.99
N HIS A 42 -6.84 -1.70 -3.84
CA HIS A 42 -5.87 -2.18 -2.86
C HIS A 42 -6.45 -3.36 -2.08
N ALA A 43 -5.62 -4.07 -1.33
CA ALA A 43 -6.02 -5.19 -0.50
C ALA A 43 -5.26 -5.17 0.81
N GLU A 44 -5.94 -5.60 1.86
CA GLU A 44 -5.38 -5.93 3.16
C GLU A 44 -5.54 -7.43 3.40
N PRO A 45 -4.96 -8.01 4.47
CA PRO A 45 -5.07 -9.44 4.73
C PRO A 45 -6.51 -9.97 4.81
N ASP A 46 -7.47 -9.13 5.20
CA ASP A 46 -8.86 -9.51 5.49
C ASP A 46 -9.89 -8.99 4.47
N HIS A 47 -9.49 -8.18 3.49
CA HIS A 47 -10.41 -7.63 2.49
C HIS A 47 -9.71 -7.15 1.23
N VAL A 48 -10.51 -6.97 0.17
CA VAL A 48 -10.13 -6.22 -1.03
C VAL A 48 -11.00 -4.99 -1.17
N MET A 49 -10.37 -3.87 -1.50
CA MET A 49 -11.06 -2.66 -1.94
C MET A 49 -11.08 -2.61 -3.46
N MET A 50 -12.29 -2.51 -4.02
CA MET A 50 -12.51 -2.42 -5.46
C MET A 50 -13.15 -1.09 -5.83
N THR A 51 -12.89 -0.59 -7.03
CA THR A 51 -13.48 0.66 -7.51
C THR A 51 -14.14 0.51 -8.87
N LYS A 52 -15.18 1.31 -9.11
CA LYS A 52 -15.79 1.49 -10.43
C LYS A 52 -15.99 2.97 -10.72
N TRP A 53 -15.47 3.42 -11.85
CA TRP A 53 -15.79 4.74 -12.41
C TRP A 53 -17.06 4.66 -13.24
N LEU A 54 -18.07 5.47 -12.91
CA LEU A 54 -19.38 5.49 -13.57
C LEU A 54 -19.43 6.37 -14.83
N PRO A 55 -18.80 7.56 -14.87
CA PRO A 55 -18.82 8.41 -16.06
C PRO A 55 -18.10 7.74 -17.24
N THR A 56 -18.75 7.73 -18.40
CA THR A 56 -18.16 7.25 -19.66
C THR A 56 -17.59 8.37 -20.51
N ASP A 57 -17.95 9.62 -20.20
CA ASP A 57 -17.62 10.85 -20.91
C ASP A 57 -16.53 11.69 -20.22
N ALA A 58 -16.00 11.21 -19.09
CA ALA A 58 -14.99 11.93 -18.31
C ALA A 58 -13.88 10.98 -17.84
N PRO A 59 -12.62 11.47 -17.76
CA PRO A 59 -11.51 10.67 -17.26
C PRO A 59 -11.72 10.23 -15.81
N ASN A 60 -11.21 9.05 -15.47
CA ASN A 60 -11.20 8.56 -14.09
C ASN A 60 -10.27 9.44 -13.24
N THR A 61 -10.81 9.97 -12.14
CA THR A 61 -10.07 10.85 -11.21
C THR A 61 -9.96 10.24 -9.81
N LEU A 62 -10.29 8.96 -9.67
CA LEU A 62 -9.99 8.22 -8.46
C LEU A 62 -8.47 8.19 -8.25
N PRO A 63 -7.99 8.42 -7.01
CA PRO A 63 -6.57 8.26 -6.70
C PRO A 63 -6.09 6.86 -7.08
N ALA A 64 -4.83 6.76 -7.52
CA ALA A 64 -4.18 5.46 -7.66
C ALA A 64 -3.86 4.87 -6.28
N ASN A 65 -3.59 3.57 -6.24
CA ASN A 65 -3.12 2.89 -5.04
C ASN A 65 -1.65 3.23 -4.71
N ALA A 66 -1.19 2.75 -3.56
CA ALA A 66 0.20 2.90 -3.14
C ALA A 66 1.13 2.29 -4.21
N SER A 67 2.00 3.12 -4.78
CA SER A 67 2.86 2.78 -5.92
C SER A 67 4.33 2.60 -5.55
N HIS A 68 4.70 2.97 -4.33
CA HIS A 68 6.08 2.96 -3.85
C HIS A 68 6.15 2.36 -2.46
N THR A 69 7.24 1.66 -2.20
CA THR A 69 7.66 1.34 -0.84
C THR A 69 8.62 2.43 -0.36
N ILE A 70 8.56 2.76 0.92
CA ILE A 70 9.40 3.80 1.51
C ILE A 70 10.37 3.12 2.47
N GLY A 71 11.66 3.47 2.35
CA GLY A 71 12.70 3.00 3.25
C GLY A 71 13.48 4.18 3.83
N VAL A 72 14.04 3.98 5.01
CA VAL A 72 14.88 4.95 5.70
C VAL A 72 16.28 4.39 5.89
N GLY A 73 17.27 5.26 5.88
CA GLY A 73 18.65 4.97 6.26
C GLY A 73 19.11 5.98 7.30
N ALA A 74 19.74 5.50 8.37
CA ALA A 74 20.13 6.34 9.50
C ALA A 74 21.66 6.46 9.60
N VAL A 75 22.15 7.70 9.63
CA VAL A 75 23.57 7.98 9.93
C VAL A 75 23.66 8.39 11.38
N VAL A 76 24.19 7.51 12.22
CA VAL A 76 24.33 7.74 13.66
C VAL A 76 25.79 8.00 13.99
N THR A 77 26.07 9.13 14.62
CA THR A 77 27.43 9.56 14.97
C THR A 77 27.64 9.66 16.48
N ASN A 78 28.89 9.51 16.93
CA ASN A 78 29.30 9.84 18.28
C ASN A 78 30.14 11.14 18.32
N SER A 79 30.50 11.59 19.53
CA SER A 79 31.31 12.80 19.73
C SER A 79 32.73 12.71 19.17
N GLU A 80 33.20 11.52 18.81
CA GLU A 80 34.51 11.28 18.20
C GLU A 80 34.46 11.29 16.66
N GLY A 81 33.27 11.51 16.07
CA GLY A 81 33.09 11.53 14.61
C GLY A 81 33.04 10.14 13.96
N GLN A 82 32.82 9.08 14.74
CA GLN A 82 32.61 7.73 14.23
C GLN A 82 31.15 7.52 13.82
N VAL A 83 30.91 6.59 12.89
CA VAL A 83 29.56 6.26 12.37
C VAL A 83 29.19 4.83 12.73
N LEU A 84 27.95 4.61 13.18
CA LEU A 84 27.40 3.28 13.38
C LEU A 84 27.21 2.57 12.04
N LEU A 85 27.79 1.38 11.91
CA LEU A 85 27.58 0.49 10.78
C LEU A 85 27.09 -0.88 11.26
N VAL A 86 26.29 -1.52 10.43
CA VAL A 86 25.77 -2.87 10.66
C VAL A 86 26.20 -3.81 9.54
N ARG A 87 26.26 -5.09 9.88
CA ARG A 87 26.49 -6.17 8.92
C ARG A 87 25.47 -7.26 9.15
N GLU A 88 24.66 -7.52 8.14
CA GLU A 88 23.64 -8.57 8.21
C GLU A 88 24.29 -9.95 8.36
N ARG A 89 23.66 -10.83 9.15
CA ARG A 89 24.12 -12.22 9.32
C ARG A 89 23.74 -13.11 8.13
N SER A 90 22.66 -12.77 7.43
CA SER A 90 22.07 -13.55 6.34
C SER A 90 21.61 -12.64 5.21
N GLY A 91 21.09 -13.22 4.12
CA GLY A 91 20.64 -12.44 2.96
C GLY A 91 21.76 -12.02 2.00
N PRO A 92 21.43 -11.34 0.90
CA PRO A 92 22.40 -10.94 -0.11
C PRO A 92 23.55 -10.07 0.45
N ALA A 93 23.23 -9.11 1.34
CA ALA A 93 24.23 -8.24 1.96
C ALA A 93 25.06 -8.97 3.04
N GLY A 94 24.46 -9.91 3.78
CA GLY A 94 25.23 -10.76 4.69
C GLY A 94 26.25 -11.66 3.99
N ARG A 95 25.91 -12.18 2.78
CA ARG A 95 26.82 -12.99 1.97
C ARG A 95 28.01 -12.20 1.41
N SER A 96 27.82 -10.91 1.12
CA SER A 96 28.90 -10.04 0.64
C SER A 96 29.77 -9.49 1.77
N GLY A 97 29.35 -9.64 3.03
CA GLY A 97 30.10 -9.20 4.20
C GLY A 97 30.27 -7.67 4.29
N VAL A 98 29.44 -6.92 3.56
CA VAL A 98 29.52 -5.46 3.45
C VAL A 98 28.98 -4.80 4.71
N TRP A 99 29.70 -3.79 5.20
CA TRP A 99 29.22 -2.89 6.23
C TRP A 99 28.37 -1.78 5.58
N LYS A 100 27.18 -1.55 6.13
CA LYS A 100 26.27 -0.49 5.69
C LYS A 100 25.73 0.30 6.88
N ILE A 101 25.14 1.45 6.61
CA ILE A 101 24.36 2.17 7.61
C ILE A 101 23.11 1.34 8.00
N PRO A 102 22.56 1.50 9.21
CA PRO A 102 21.24 0.98 9.55
C PRO A 102 20.20 1.46 8.53
N THR A 103 19.40 0.53 8.03
CA THR A 103 18.36 0.78 7.03
C THR A 103 17.18 -0.15 7.28
N GLY A 104 15.97 0.32 7.03
CA GLY A 104 14.82 -0.56 6.92
C GLY A 104 13.61 0.11 6.30
N MET A 105 12.51 -0.63 6.28
CA MET A 105 11.29 -0.21 5.60
C MET A 105 10.42 0.60 6.57
N VAL A 106 9.70 1.57 6.03
CA VAL A 106 8.72 2.35 6.78
C VAL A 106 7.38 1.61 6.71
N ASP A 107 6.78 1.38 7.87
CA ASP A 107 5.48 0.73 7.95
C ASP A 107 4.35 1.67 7.49
N ALA A 108 3.24 1.10 7.03
CA ALA A 108 2.10 1.89 6.57
C ALA A 108 1.54 2.74 7.72
N GLY A 109 1.54 4.07 7.54
CA GLY A 109 1.09 5.03 8.56
C GLY A 109 2.17 5.41 9.59
N GLU A 110 3.39 4.89 9.47
CA GLU A 110 4.53 5.27 10.30
C GLU A 110 5.20 6.55 9.79
N ASP A 111 5.57 7.45 10.69
CA ASP A 111 6.35 8.63 10.34
C ASP A 111 7.82 8.27 10.08
N LEU A 112 8.45 8.93 9.11
CA LEU A 112 9.84 8.64 8.70
C LEU A 112 10.86 8.75 9.84
N HIS A 113 10.63 9.67 10.78
CA HIS A 113 11.52 9.89 11.92
C HIS A 113 11.42 8.76 12.94
N ASP A 114 10.20 8.28 13.20
CA ASP A 114 9.95 7.14 14.08
C ASP A 114 10.52 5.86 13.49
N ALA A 115 10.31 5.63 12.19
CA ALA A 115 10.93 4.52 11.46
C ALA A 115 12.45 4.54 11.58
N ALA A 116 13.10 5.69 11.38
CA ALA A 116 14.54 5.80 11.50
C ALA A 116 15.05 5.50 12.92
N VAL A 117 14.30 5.92 13.96
CA VAL A 117 14.64 5.62 15.36
C VAL A 117 14.42 4.14 15.69
N ARG A 118 13.35 3.52 15.18
CA ARG A 118 13.04 2.10 15.35
C ARG A 118 14.11 1.22 14.69
N GLU A 119 14.42 1.47 13.43
CA GLU A 119 15.41 0.70 12.64
C GLU A 119 16.84 0.79 13.19
N VAL A 120 17.18 1.83 13.94
CA VAL A 120 18.47 1.92 14.65
C VAL A 120 18.49 1.10 15.94
N LYS A 121 17.33 0.88 16.56
CA LYS A 121 17.19 0.15 17.84
C LYS A 121 17.06 -1.37 17.67
N GLU A 122 16.50 -1.83 16.55
CA GLU A 122 16.38 -3.25 16.17
C GLU A 122 17.73 -3.90 15.85
#